data_AF-A0A2N5TLG6-F1
#
_entry.id   AF-A0A2N5TLG6-F1
#
_cell.length_a   1.000
_cell.length_b   1.000
_cell.length_c   1.000
_cell.angle_alpha   90.00
_cell.angle_beta   90.00
_cell.angle_gamma   90.00
#
_symmetry.space_group_name_H-M   'P 1'
#
loop_
_entity.id
_entity.type
_entity.pdbx_description
1 polymer ?
#
loop_
_entity_poly.entity_id
_entity_poly.type
_entity_poly.pdbx_seq_one_letter_code
_entity_poly.pdbx_strand_id
1 'polypeptide(L)'
;MVKPKLIEIMRASLEYVFSDRRMEDDTHFDLDGRGVDRTELFEGLVRSCATACVAIDELDFIFDKMFEQYQEHGINTIFFLQLQPFILRSEISILPTVVVQGLIALHDNRKQYELINQIIRRVHPACLDINQALAICSREMLHDALSYIYTEAMDDFVGPIVEFLQFIK
;
A
#
# COMPACT_ATOMS: atom_id res chain seq x y z
N MET A 1 -6.07 14.04 24.76
CA MET A 1 -4.67 14.48 24.97
C MET A 1 -3.64 13.55 24.35
N VAL A 2 -3.90 12.23 24.25
CA VAL A 2 -2.93 11.25 23.69
C VAL A 2 -2.79 11.32 22.16
N LYS A 3 -3.89 11.38 21.39
CA LYS A 3 -3.83 11.37 19.91
C LYS A 3 -2.92 12.46 19.32
N PRO A 4 -3.04 13.76 19.70
CA PRO A 4 -2.20 14.80 19.13
C PRO A 4 -0.72 14.61 19.45
N LYS A 5 -0.40 14.12 20.65
CA LYS A 5 0.99 13.89 21.05
C LYS A 5 1.61 12.70 20.30
N LEU A 6 0.82 11.66 20.03
CA LEU A 6 1.27 10.53 19.22
C LEU A 6 1.60 10.97 17.79
N ILE A 7 0.75 11.80 17.18
CA ILE A 7 1.00 12.38 15.86
C ILE A 7 2.26 13.26 15.86
N GLU A 8 2.47 14.08 16.88
CA GLU A 8 3.68 14.89 17.02
C GLU A 8 4.96 14.05 17.09
N ILE A 9 4.93 12.95 17.86
CA ILE A 9 6.07 12.01 17.96
C ILE A 9 6.30 11.31 16.62
N MET A 10 5.24 10.85 15.94
CA MET A 10 5.37 10.22 14.62
C MET A 10 5.97 11.19 13.59
N ARG A 11 5.53 12.46 13.60
CA ARG A 11 6.06 13.51 12.73
C ARG A 11 7.54 13.79 13.00
N ALA A 12 7.92 14.01 14.26
CA ALA A 12 9.32 14.24 14.62
C ALA A 12 10.20 13.02 14.26
N SER A 13 9.66 11.81 14.39
CA SER A 13 10.36 10.57 14.01
C SER A 13 10.58 10.50 12.50
N LEU A 14 9.55 10.84 11.70
CA LEU A 14 9.63 10.91 10.24
C LEU A 14 10.66 11.94 9.79
N GLU A 15 10.58 13.17 10.31
CA GLU A 15 11.50 14.27 9.99
C GLU A 15 12.96 13.91 10.34
N TYR A 16 13.19 13.28 11.50
CA TYR A 16 14.52 12.81 11.87
C TYR A 16 15.03 11.74 10.90
N VAL A 17 14.19 10.75 10.56
CA VAL A 17 14.56 9.62 9.70
C VAL A 17 14.96 10.07 8.30
N PHE A 18 14.33 11.11 7.76
CA PHE A 18 14.60 11.67 6.43
C PHE A 18 15.50 12.91 6.44
N SER A 19 16.01 13.36 7.59
CA SER A 19 16.89 14.54 7.66
C SER A 19 18.22 14.33 6.93
N ASP A 20 18.73 15.38 6.26
CA ASP A 20 20.00 15.36 5.52
C ASP A 20 21.15 14.80 6.37
N ARG A 21 21.27 15.27 7.61
CA ARG A 21 22.29 14.82 8.57
C ARG A 21 22.30 13.31 8.76
N ARG A 22 21.13 12.67 8.77
CA ARG A 22 21.00 11.22 8.97
C ARG A 22 21.17 10.47 7.66
N MET A 23 20.68 11.02 6.55
CA MET A 23 20.81 10.41 5.22
C MET A 23 22.28 10.38 4.75
N GLU A 24 23.09 11.34 5.21
CA GLU A 24 24.52 11.50 4.97
C GLU A 24 25.41 10.92 6.09
N ASP A 25 24.83 10.33 7.15
CA ASP A 25 25.63 9.74 8.24
C ASP A 25 26.27 8.42 7.80
N ASP A 26 27.55 8.51 7.43
CA ASP A 26 28.42 7.40 7.01
C ASP A 26 28.82 6.45 8.15
N THR A 27 28.33 6.63 9.38
CA THR A 27 28.68 5.75 10.52
C THR A 27 27.83 4.48 10.62
N HIS A 28 26.89 4.29 9.71
CA HIS A 28 26.08 3.10 9.61
C HIS A 28 26.57 2.29 8.39
N PHE A 29 27.48 1.33 8.62
CA PHE A 29 27.89 0.25 7.68
C PHE A 29 28.02 -1.08 8.46
N ASP A 30 27.13 -2.06 8.23
CA ASP A 30 27.30 -3.48 8.49
C ASP A 30 28.41 -4.07 7.59
N LEU A 31 28.89 -5.27 7.97
CA LEU A 31 30.06 -5.97 7.42
C LEU A 31 29.97 -6.33 5.92
N ASP A 32 28.78 -6.23 5.30
CA ASP A 32 28.54 -6.40 3.86
C ASP A 32 28.55 -5.06 3.08
N GLY A 33 28.87 -3.94 3.74
CA GLY A 33 28.85 -2.60 3.14
C GLY A 33 27.46 -1.95 3.09
N ARG A 34 26.46 -2.51 3.79
CA ARG A 34 25.15 -1.89 4.02
C ARG A 34 25.10 -1.40 5.43
N GLY A 35 24.72 -0.17 5.71
CA GLY A 35 24.52 0.32 7.09
C GLY A 35 23.72 -0.52 8.03
N VAL A 36 23.66 -0.07 9.31
CA VAL A 36 22.50 -0.33 10.18
C VAL A 36 21.30 -0.29 9.25
N ASP A 37 20.69 -1.45 8.99
CA ASP A 37 19.95 -1.66 7.76
C ASP A 37 18.92 -0.54 7.63
N ARG A 38 19.22 0.41 6.74
CA ARG A 38 18.37 1.59 6.54
C ARG A 38 16.95 1.09 6.29
N THR A 39 16.84 -0.04 5.61
CA THR A 39 15.61 -0.79 5.37
C THR A 39 14.85 -1.13 6.64
N GLU A 40 15.46 -1.74 7.67
CA GLU A 40 14.75 -2.12 8.90
C GLU A 40 14.15 -0.90 9.62
N LEU A 41 14.88 0.22 9.68
CA LEU A 41 14.33 1.44 10.26
C LEU A 41 13.18 2.01 9.44
N PHE A 42 13.35 2.13 8.11
CA PHE A 42 12.31 2.65 7.24
C PHE A 42 11.07 1.75 7.26
N GLU A 43 11.25 0.43 7.30
CA GLU A 43 10.16 -0.53 7.41
C GLU A 43 9.46 -0.44 8.77
N GLY A 44 10.24 -0.42 9.85
CA GLY A 44 9.76 -0.31 11.22
C GLY A 44 8.99 0.97 11.47
N LEU A 45 9.43 2.08 10.84
CA LEU A 45 8.75 3.37 10.93
C LEU A 45 7.35 3.29 10.28
N VAL A 46 7.22 2.79 9.05
CA VAL A 46 5.90 2.62 8.40
C VAL A 46 5.01 1.72 9.24
N ARG A 47 5.52 0.57 9.70
CA ARG A 47 4.74 -0.39 10.48
C ARG A 47 4.23 0.21 11.79
N SER A 48 5.09 0.93 12.50
CA SER A 48 4.75 1.55 13.79
C SER A 48 3.75 2.69 13.61
N CYS A 49 3.97 3.55 12.60
CA CYS A 49 3.04 4.63 12.29
C CYS A 49 1.69 4.10 11.80
N ALA A 50 1.63 3.10 10.94
CA ALA A 50 0.39 2.47 10.51
C ALA A 50 -0.38 1.87 11.69
N THR A 51 0.30 1.13 12.56
CA THR A 51 -0.31 0.57 13.78
C THR A 51 -0.90 1.66 14.67
N ALA A 52 -0.15 2.74 14.89
CA ALA A 52 -0.60 3.88 15.68
C ALA A 52 -1.80 4.59 15.03
N CYS A 53 -1.73 4.87 13.72
CA CYS A 53 -2.78 5.57 12.97
C CYS A 53 -4.09 4.78 12.97
N VAL A 54 -4.03 3.46 12.78
CA VAL A 54 -5.20 2.57 12.91
C VAL A 54 -5.77 2.61 14.33
N ALA A 55 -4.92 2.55 15.35
CA ALA A 55 -5.36 2.57 16.75
C ALA A 55 -6.03 3.89 17.17
N ILE A 56 -5.67 5.01 16.53
CA ILE A 56 -6.25 6.32 16.82
C ILE A 56 -7.25 6.80 15.78
N ASP A 57 -7.52 6.03 14.73
CA ASP A 57 -8.40 6.39 13.61
C ASP A 57 -7.99 7.72 12.92
N GLU A 58 -6.70 7.87 12.63
CA GLU A 58 -6.14 9.07 11.97
C GLU A 58 -5.15 8.65 10.88
N LEU A 59 -5.67 8.32 9.68
CA LEU A 59 -4.85 7.86 8.56
C LEU A 59 -4.24 8.99 7.73
N ASP A 60 -4.75 10.21 7.81
CA ASP A 60 -4.29 11.35 7.01
C ASP A 60 -2.76 11.55 7.12
N PHE A 61 -2.20 11.39 8.32
CA PHE A 61 -0.74 11.49 8.51
C PHE A 61 0.04 10.48 7.65
N ILE A 62 -0.42 9.23 7.55
CA ILE A 62 0.34 8.19 6.84
C ILE A 62 0.35 8.44 5.33
N PHE A 63 -0.75 8.96 4.79
CA PHE A 63 -0.93 9.16 3.36
C PHE A 63 -0.48 10.55 2.88
N ASP A 64 -0.67 11.60 3.67
CA ASP A 64 -0.37 12.98 3.25
C ASP A 64 1.02 13.46 3.64
N LYS A 65 1.68 12.78 4.59
CA LYS A 65 3.00 13.18 5.09
C LYS A 65 4.01 12.08 4.93
N MET A 66 3.73 10.90 5.48
CA MET A 66 4.69 9.80 5.43
C MET A 66 4.86 9.31 4.00
N PHE A 67 3.77 9.02 3.28
CA PHE A 67 3.89 8.51 1.91
C PHE A 67 4.63 9.47 0.97
N GLU A 68 4.40 10.78 1.09
CA GLU A 68 5.11 11.84 0.35
C GLU A 68 6.63 11.70 0.50
N GLN A 69 7.14 11.57 1.73
CA GLN A 69 8.58 11.38 1.98
C GLN A 69 9.13 10.11 1.31
N TYR A 70 8.42 8.99 1.42
CA TYR A 70 8.89 7.75 0.78
C TYR A 70 8.88 7.83 -0.74
N GLN A 71 7.94 8.57 -1.33
CA GLN A 71 7.90 8.84 -2.77
C GLN A 71 9.06 9.74 -3.21
N GLU A 72 9.27 10.87 -2.54
CA GLU A 72 10.32 11.84 -2.88
C GLU A 72 11.72 11.22 -2.86
N HIS A 73 11.94 10.28 -1.95
CA HIS A 73 13.22 9.56 -1.81
C HIS A 73 13.31 8.26 -2.63
N GLY A 74 12.29 7.94 -3.44
CA GLY A 74 12.31 6.76 -4.34
C GLY A 74 12.28 5.40 -3.62
N ILE A 75 11.84 5.37 -2.36
CA ILE A 75 11.77 4.16 -1.52
C ILE A 75 10.31 3.74 -1.20
N ASN A 76 9.35 4.21 -1.99
CA ASN A 76 7.93 3.90 -1.87
C ASN A 76 7.59 2.40 -1.89
N THR A 77 8.46 1.55 -2.46
CA THR A 77 8.31 0.09 -2.37
C THR A 77 8.27 -0.40 -0.92
N ILE A 78 9.10 0.18 -0.03
CA ILE A 78 9.08 -0.13 1.40
C ILE A 78 7.69 0.19 1.98
N PHE A 79 7.19 1.39 1.69
CA PHE A 79 5.88 1.83 2.18
C PHE A 79 4.76 0.87 1.78
N PHE A 80 4.70 0.49 0.50
CA PHE A 80 3.70 -0.45 -0.02
C PHE A 80 3.74 -1.80 0.70
N LEU A 81 4.93 -2.40 0.81
CA LEU A 81 5.08 -3.71 1.44
C LEU A 81 4.71 -3.71 2.91
N GLN A 82 5.02 -2.62 3.63
CA GLN A 82 4.68 -2.53 5.05
C GLN A 82 3.22 -2.20 5.31
N LEU A 83 2.54 -1.53 4.37
CA LEU A 83 1.10 -1.25 4.47
C LEU A 83 0.23 -2.46 4.09
N GLN A 84 0.70 -3.30 3.16
CA GLN A 84 -0.02 -4.45 2.63
C GLN A 84 -0.67 -5.35 3.72
N PRO A 85 0.00 -5.73 4.84
CA PRO A 85 -0.61 -6.57 5.86
C PRO A 85 -1.86 -5.94 6.51
N PHE A 86 -1.90 -4.61 6.65
CA PHE A 86 -3.05 -3.89 7.20
C PHE A 86 -4.25 -3.93 6.24
N ILE A 87 -3.99 -3.84 4.93
CA ILE A 87 -5.02 -3.98 3.89
C ILE A 87 -5.58 -5.40 3.88
N LEU A 88 -4.71 -6.42 3.91
CA LEU A 88 -5.14 -7.82 3.89
C LEU A 88 -5.95 -8.22 5.13
N ARG A 89 -5.69 -7.60 6.28
CA ARG A 89 -6.48 -7.75 7.51
C ARG A 89 -7.73 -6.87 7.54
N SER A 90 -7.97 -6.05 6.51
CA SER A 90 -9.06 -5.07 6.45
C SER A 90 -9.01 -4.02 7.58
N GLU A 91 -7.83 -3.77 8.15
CA GLU A 91 -7.58 -2.70 9.14
C GLU A 91 -7.51 -1.33 8.46
N ILE A 92 -7.08 -1.30 7.20
CA ILE A 92 -7.06 -0.12 6.33
C ILE A 92 -7.72 -0.49 5.01
N SER A 93 -8.94 0.00 4.78
CA SER A 93 -9.71 -0.26 3.56
C SER A 93 -9.92 0.97 2.68
N ILE A 94 -9.82 2.18 3.25
CA ILE A 94 -9.88 3.45 2.51
C ILE A 94 -8.48 4.05 2.46
N LEU A 95 -7.98 4.23 1.24
CA LEU A 95 -6.65 4.75 0.97
C LEU A 95 -6.62 5.50 -0.37
N PRO A 96 -5.65 6.40 -0.60
CA PRO A 96 -5.54 7.09 -1.87
C PRO A 96 -5.33 6.12 -3.05
N THR A 97 -5.97 6.40 -4.18
CA THR A 97 -5.89 5.56 -5.39
C THR A 97 -4.46 5.29 -5.83
N VAL A 98 -3.58 6.30 -5.74
CA VAL A 98 -2.16 6.17 -6.09
C VAL A 98 -1.42 5.12 -5.25
N VAL A 99 -1.83 4.90 -3.99
CA VAL A 99 -1.23 3.88 -3.11
C VAL A 99 -1.65 2.49 -3.58
N VAL A 100 -2.95 2.29 -3.84
CA VAL A 100 -3.47 1.01 -4.36
C VAL A 100 -2.84 0.70 -5.72
N GLN A 101 -2.79 1.68 -6.61
CA GLN A 101 -2.22 1.56 -7.95
C GLN A 101 -0.75 1.13 -7.90
N GLY A 102 0.04 1.76 -7.03
CA GLY A 102 1.44 1.43 -6.82
C GLY A 102 1.64 0.03 -6.23
N LEU A 103 0.79 -0.37 -5.28
CA LEU A 103 0.83 -1.71 -4.68
C LEU A 103 0.45 -2.80 -5.70
N ILE A 104 -0.58 -2.58 -6.51
CA ILE A 104 -0.96 -3.50 -7.61
C ILE A 104 0.18 -3.62 -8.62
N ALA A 105 0.75 -2.49 -9.06
CA ALA A 105 1.87 -2.51 -10.01
C ALA A 105 3.11 -3.22 -9.43
N LEU A 106 3.40 -3.05 -8.14
CA LEU A 106 4.50 -3.74 -7.46
C LEU A 106 4.33 -5.26 -7.53
N HIS A 107 3.12 -5.77 -7.27
CA HIS A 107 2.85 -7.20 -7.30
C HIS A 107 2.68 -7.76 -8.70
N ASP A 108 2.22 -6.96 -9.66
CA ASP A 108 2.14 -7.35 -11.07
C ASP A 108 3.53 -7.64 -11.63
N ASN A 109 4.48 -6.73 -11.38
CA ASN A 109 5.89 -6.90 -11.73
C ASN A 109 6.52 -8.16 -11.11
N ARG A 110 6.02 -8.59 -9.94
CA ARG A 110 6.47 -9.79 -9.23
C ARG A 110 5.67 -11.05 -9.57
N LYS A 111 4.67 -10.95 -10.45
CA LYS A 111 3.73 -12.03 -10.81
C LYS A 111 3.00 -12.62 -9.60
N GLN A 112 2.68 -11.78 -8.61
CA GLN A 112 2.02 -12.17 -7.37
C GLN A 112 0.50 -11.93 -7.49
N TYR A 113 -0.14 -12.59 -8.46
CA TYR A 113 -1.51 -12.27 -8.86
C TYR A 113 -2.56 -12.64 -7.81
N GLU A 114 -2.35 -13.70 -7.04
CA GLU A 114 -3.25 -14.06 -5.94
C GLU A 114 -3.26 -12.96 -4.86
N LEU A 115 -2.12 -12.30 -4.65
CA LEU A 115 -2.03 -11.18 -3.72
C LEU A 115 -2.74 -9.94 -4.28
N ILE A 116 -2.63 -9.66 -5.58
CA ILE A 116 -3.41 -8.62 -6.25
C ILE A 116 -4.90 -8.88 -6.09
N ASN A 117 -5.35 -10.12 -6.32
CA ASN A 117 -6.73 -10.55 -6.16
C ASN A 117 -7.25 -10.30 -4.74
N GLN A 118 -6.43 -10.57 -3.72
CA GLN A 118 -6.79 -10.29 -2.32
C GLN A 118 -6.82 -8.79 -2.02
N ILE A 119 -5.84 -8.01 -2.48
CA ILE A 119 -5.78 -6.56 -2.26
C ILE A 119 -7.02 -5.88 -2.84
N ILE A 120 -7.35 -6.16 -4.11
CA ILE A 120 -8.49 -5.51 -4.79
C ILE A 120 -9.79 -5.74 -4.02
N ARG A 121 -10.02 -6.96 -3.51
CA ARG A 121 -11.24 -7.30 -2.74
C ARG A 121 -11.30 -6.71 -1.34
N ARG A 122 -10.20 -6.17 -0.83
CA ARG A 122 -10.08 -5.70 0.56
C ARG A 122 -10.11 -4.17 0.68
N VAL A 123 -9.90 -3.46 -0.42
CA VAL A 123 -9.95 -1.99 -0.48
C VAL A 123 -11.32 -1.53 -0.94
N HIS A 124 -11.74 -0.35 -0.48
CA HIS A 124 -12.99 0.27 -0.91
C HIS A 124 -12.96 0.52 -2.44
N PRO A 125 -14.08 0.34 -3.18
CA PRO A 125 -14.08 0.46 -4.64
C PRO A 125 -13.60 1.82 -5.15
N ALA A 126 -13.93 2.90 -4.45
CA ALA A 126 -13.47 4.26 -4.79
C ALA A 126 -11.94 4.45 -4.72
N CYS A 127 -11.22 3.54 -4.07
CA CYS A 127 -9.76 3.54 -4.01
C CYS A 127 -9.11 2.88 -5.23
N LEU A 128 -9.88 2.25 -6.11
CA LEU A 128 -9.36 1.54 -7.28
C LEU A 128 -9.22 2.47 -8.48
N ASP A 129 -8.10 2.33 -9.20
CA ASP A 129 -8.07 2.66 -10.63
C ASP A 129 -8.74 1.50 -11.37
N ILE A 130 -10.01 1.70 -11.76
CA ILE A 130 -10.82 0.65 -12.40
C ILE A 130 -10.18 0.15 -13.69
N ASN A 131 -9.52 1.01 -14.47
CA ASN A 131 -8.90 0.61 -15.73
C ASN A 131 -7.71 -0.32 -15.48
N GLN A 132 -6.84 0.05 -14.52
CA GLN A 132 -5.71 -0.79 -14.14
C GLN A 132 -6.19 -2.14 -13.58
N ALA A 133 -7.18 -2.10 -12.68
CA ALA A 133 -7.69 -3.26 -12.00
C ALA A 133 -8.34 -4.25 -12.99
N LEU A 134 -9.23 -3.78 -13.87
CA LEU A 134 -9.84 -4.62 -14.92
C LEU A 134 -8.79 -5.22 -15.85
N ALA A 135 -7.84 -4.42 -16.33
CA ALA A 135 -6.82 -4.88 -17.28
C ALA A 135 -6.00 -6.05 -16.72
N ILE A 136 -5.58 -5.98 -15.45
CA ILE A 136 -4.82 -7.05 -14.81
C ILE A 136 -5.72 -8.25 -14.51
N CYS A 137 -6.92 -8.02 -13.98
CA CYS A 137 -7.78 -9.11 -13.57
C CYS A 137 -8.33 -9.93 -14.76
N SER A 138 -8.65 -9.29 -15.89
CA SER A 138 -9.02 -10.00 -17.12
C SER A 138 -7.83 -10.75 -17.73
N ARG A 139 -6.64 -10.14 -17.75
CA ARG A 139 -5.42 -10.78 -18.31
C ARG A 139 -5.02 -12.04 -17.53
N GLU A 140 -5.09 -11.97 -16.20
CA GLU A 140 -4.59 -13.03 -15.31
C GLU A 140 -5.72 -13.88 -14.72
N MET A 141 -6.96 -13.70 -15.20
CA MET A 141 -8.12 -14.51 -14.80
C MET A 141 -8.44 -14.46 -13.31
N LEU A 142 -8.36 -13.26 -12.71
CA LEU A 142 -8.64 -13.03 -11.29
C LEU A 142 -10.14 -12.89 -11.06
N HIS A 143 -10.87 -13.99 -11.16
CA HIS A 143 -12.34 -14.02 -11.18
C HIS A 143 -13.00 -13.34 -9.97
N ASP A 144 -12.46 -13.54 -8.76
CA ASP A 144 -13.06 -12.95 -7.57
C ASP A 144 -12.90 -11.43 -7.55
N ALA A 145 -11.72 -10.93 -7.92
CA ALA A 145 -11.47 -9.49 -8.06
C ALA A 145 -12.26 -8.89 -9.21
N LEU A 146 -12.38 -9.56 -10.36
CA LEU A 146 -13.26 -9.12 -11.47
C LEU A 146 -14.69 -8.96 -10.98
N SER A 147 -15.24 -9.98 -10.32
CA SER A 147 -16.61 -9.94 -9.80
C SER A 147 -16.80 -8.75 -8.86
N TYR A 148 -15.86 -8.56 -7.92
CA TYR A 148 -15.88 -7.42 -7.00
C TYR A 148 -15.84 -6.06 -7.71
N ILE A 149 -14.99 -5.89 -8.71
CA ILE A 149 -14.92 -4.62 -9.47
C ILE A 149 -16.26 -4.37 -10.19
N TYR A 150 -16.76 -5.37 -10.90
CA TYR A 150 -18.02 -5.23 -11.63
C TYR A 150 -19.20 -4.89 -10.71
N THR A 151 -19.36 -5.62 -9.59
CA THR A 151 -20.51 -5.39 -8.70
C THR A 151 -20.33 -4.16 -7.82
N GLU A 152 -19.20 -4.03 -7.12
CA GLU A 152 -19.04 -3.01 -6.08
C GLU A 152 -18.51 -1.68 -6.60
N ALA A 153 -17.73 -1.68 -7.70
CA ALA A 153 -17.19 -0.44 -8.28
C ALA A 153 -18.04 0.09 -9.43
N MET A 154 -18.71 -0.80 -10.19
CA MET A 154 -19.42 -0.42 -11.43
C MET A 154 -20.94 -0.63 -11.37
N ASP A 155 -21.46 -1.26 -10.31
CA ASP A 155 -22.89 -1.63 -10.18
C ASP A 155 -23.40 -2.46 -11.38
N ASP A 156 -22.53 -3.31 -11.94
CA ASP A 156 -22.80 -4.18 -13.08
C ASP A 156 -22.76 -5.66 -12.69
N PHE A 157 -23.93 -6.28 -12.59
CA PHE A 157 -24.07 -7.70 -12.24
C PHE A 157 -24.09 -8.64 -13.46
N VAL A 158 -24.16 -8.09 -14.69
CA VAL A 158 -24.24 -8.87 -15.93
C VAL A 158 -22.87 -8.99 -16.58
N GLY A 159 -22.09 -7.91 -16.59
CA GLY A 159 -20.72 -7.85 -17.09
C GLY A 159 -19.82 -9.04 -16.70
N PRO A 160 -19.72 -9.43 -15.42
CA PRO A 160 -18.83 -10.51 -15.02
C PRO A 160 -19.29 -11.86 -15.57
N ILE A 161 -20.60 -12.09 -15.73
CA ILE A 161 -21.12 -13.32 -16.35
C ILE A 161 -20.72 -13.38 -17.83
N VAL A 162 -20.88 -12.26 -18.55
CA VAL A 162 -20.51 -12.18 -19.97
C VAL A 162 -19.02 -12.42 -20.16
N GLU A 163 -18.18 -11.83 -19.30
CA GLU A 163 -16.74 -12.08 -19.31
C GLU A 163 -16.45 -13.57 -19.05
N PHE A 164 -17.08 -14.17 -18.03
CA PHE A 164 -16.82 -15.57 -17.67
C PHE A 164 -17.28 -16.59 -18.73
N LEU A 165 -18.34 -16.28 -19.47
CA LEU A 165 -18.81 -17.15 -20.55
C LEU A 165 -17.79 -17.32 -21.68
N GLN A 166 -16.88 -16.37 -21.89
CA GLN A 166 -15.82 -16.49 -22.89
C GLN A 166 -14.86 -17.65 -22.61
N PHE A 167 -14.86 -18.18 -21.38
CA PHE A 167 -13.95 -19.24 -20.93
C PHE A 167 -14.61 -20.62 -20.91
N ILE A 168 -15.92 -20.72 -21.08
CA ILE A 168 -16.63 -22.00 -21.14
C ILE A 168 -16.59 -22.50 -22.59
N LYS A 169 -15.86 -23.60 -22.80
CA LYS A 169 -15.91 -24.42 -24.03
C LYS A 169 -16.62 -25.73 -23.76
#